data_AF-A0A1Z4F4V1-F1
#
_entry.id   AF-A0A1Z4F4V1-F1
#
_cell.length_a   1.000
_cell.length_b   1.000
_cell.length_c   1.000
_cell.angle_alpha   90.00
_cell.angle_beta   90.00
_cell.angle_gamma   90.00
#
_symmetry.space_group_name_H-M   'P 1'
#
loop_
_entity.id
_entity.type
_entity.pdbx_description
1 polymer ?
#
loop_
_entity_poly.entity_id
_entity_poly.type
_entity_poly.pdbx_seq_one_letter_code
_entity_poly.pdbx_strand_id
1 'polypeptide(L)'
;MSPCPVVLPTALLGALLLTSCAHDKPKQPPPWEDKDHTTMRWVPNPVADLRSPAGTFVRAVTESYRAAQSAPGAGMDAIRAGGYPGFDHAFNNAWRPEGVGGTVRYPYENVGTRYAEIVELHREGDQFTAGVCEYGSLTAGKLPDGTYESSGSQSLGHAEWFTFGPDPKLPAEQQHPPLSNQRGPAKRPVDNVFGTRVLTHIDIAATDLPECKKLAPGTPDNWPKPYVRPDPPPTLPNDPGWPEGSKA
;
A
#
# COMPACT_ATOMS: atom_id res chain seq x y z
N MET A 1 -81.01 -4.89 10.33
CA MET A 1 -81.98 -4.67 9.23
C MET A 1 -81.21 -4.66 7.92
N SER A 2 -81.43 -5.68 7.09
CA SER A 2 -81.11 -5.73 5.65
C SER A 2 -81.79 -4.56 4.89
N PRO A 3 -81.39 -4.17 3.66
CA PRO A 3 -81.06 -5.09 2.56
C PRO A 3 -79.90 -4.76 1.62
N CYS A 4 -79.47 -5.84 0.95
CA CYS A 4 -78.72 -5.89 -0.31
C CYS A 4 -79.38 -5.04 -1.41
N PRO A 5 -78.58 -4.69 -2.44
CA PRO A 5 -78.95 -5.22 -3.75
C PRO A 5 -77.80 -5.95 -4.45
N VAL A 6 -78.21 -7.01 -5.15
CA VAL A 6 -77.46 -7.80 -6.11
C VAL A 6 -77.49 -7.07 -7.46
N VAL A 7 -76.33 -6.94 -8.11
CA VAL A 7 -76.26 -6.72 -9.58
C VAL A 7 -75.20 -7.68 -10.15
N LEU A 8 -75.62 -8.39 -11.19
CA LEU A 8 -74.93 -9.45 -11.95
C LEU A 8 -73.78 -8.91 -12.84
N PRO A 9 -72.91 -9.79 -13.36
CA PRO A 9 -71.52 -9.48 -13.70
C PRO A 9 -71.35 -8.95 -15.13
N THR A 10 -70.48 -7.95 -15.30
CA THR A 10 -69.94 -7.58 -16.60
C THR A 10 -68.54 -8.17 -16.72
N ALA A 11 -68.40 -9.18 -17.57
CA ALA A 11 -67.13 -9.74 -17.96
C ALA A 11 -66.26 -8.66 -18.64
N LEU A 12 -65.17 -8.27 -17.98
CA LEU A 12 -64.05 -7.58 -18.63
C LEU A 12 -62.85 -8.52 -18.61
N LEU A 13 -62.41 -8.94 -19.80
CA LEU A 13 -61.07 -9.46 -20.03
C LEU A 13 -60.06 -8.37 -19.62
N GLY A 14 -59.58 -8.44 -18.39
CA GLY A 14 -58.42 -7.68 -17.95
C GLY A 14 -57.18 -8.38 -18.48
N ALA A 15 -56.58 -7.82 -19.53
CA ALA A 15 -55.26 -8.21 -19.99
C ALA A 15 -54.28 -8.11 -18.82
N LEU A 16 -53.71 -9.25 -18.41
CA LEU A 16 -52.55 -9.31 -17.52
C LEU A 16 -51.36 -8.67 -18.25
N LEU A 17 -51.22 -7.35 -18.11
CA LEU A 17 -49.98 -6.66 -18.38
C LEU A 17 -48.97 -7.12 -17.33
N LEU A 18 -48.23 -8.18 -17.66
CA LEU A 18 -46.98 -8.51 -17.01
C LEU A 18 -46.03 -7.34 -17.29
N THR A 19 -46.05 -6.31 -16.44
CA THR A 19 -44.95 -5.35 -16.33
C THR A 19 -43.74 -6.15 -15.85
N SER A 20 -42.98 -6.65 -16.82
CA SER A 20 -41.62 -7.12 -16.59
C SER A 20 -40.84 -5.93 -16.06
N CYS A 21 -40.69 -5.85 -14.74
CA CYS A 21 -39.69 -5.01 -14.11
C CYS A 21 -38.34 -5.57 -14.55
N ALA A 22 -37.85 -5.13 -15.70
CA ALA A 22 -36.44 -5.23 -16.04
C ALA A 22 -35.69 -4.51 -14.92
N HIS A 23 -35.25 -5.26 -13.91
CA HIS A 23 -34.28 -4.77 -12.97
C HIS A 23 -33.05 -4.46 -13.81
N ASP A 24 -32.79 -3.19 -14.04
CA ASP A 24 -31.50 -2.74 -14.55
C ASP A 24 -30.45 -3.42 -13.69
N LYS A 25 -29.72 -4.37 -14.29
CA LYS A 25 -28.62 -5.03 -13.61
C LYS A 25 -27.71 -3.90 -13.11
N PRO A 26 -27.36 -3.87 -11.81
CA PRO A 26 -26.44 -2.87 -11.30
C PRO A 26 -25.23 -2.80 -12.23
N LYS A 27 -24.99 -1.62 -12.80
CA LYS A 27 -23.90 -1.40 -13.73
C LYS A 27 -22.63 -1.77 -12.97
N GLN A 28 -21.95 -2.84 -13.39
CA GLN A 28 -20.76 -3.31 -12.71
C GLN A 28 -19.75 -2.16 -12.67
N PRO A 29 -19.14 -1.87 -11.50
CA PRO A 29 -18.15 -0.80 -11.43
C PRO A 29 -17.03 -1.08 -12.43
N PRO A 30 -16.40 -0.02 -12.97
CA PRO A 30 -15.27 -0.19 -13.86
C PRO A 30 -14.19 -1.06 -13.17
N PRO A 31 -13.45 -1.87 -13.95
CA PRO A 31 -12.35 -2.65 -13.40
C PRO A 31 -11.35 -1.72 -12.71
N TRP A 32 -10.78 -2.20 -11.60
CA TRP A 32 -9.73 -1.46 -10.89
C TRP A 32 -8.52 -1.25 -11.80
N GLU A 33 -8.02 -0.03 -11.86
CA GLU A 33 -6.80 0.32 -12.55
C GLU A 33 -5.77 0.80 -11.52
N ASP A 34 -4.58 0.17 -11.52
CA ASP A 34 -3.47 0.62 -10.67
C ASP A 34 -2.90 1.92 -11.24
N LYS A 35 -3.26 3.04 -10.61
CA LYS A 35 -2.76 4.37 -10.96
C LYS A 35 -1.43 4.71 -10.27
N ASP A 36 -0.90 3.83 -9.42
CA ASP A 36 0.36 4.07 -8.72
C ASP A 36 1.56 3.49 -9.46
N HIS A 37 2.08 4.30 -10.39
CA HIS A 37 3.28 3.99 -11.17
C HIS A 37 4.57 4.46 -10.48
N THR A 38 4.52 4.80 -9.19
CA THR A 38 5.74 5.15 -8.45
C THR A 38 6.64 3.93 -8.23
N THR A 39 7.93 4.19 -8.09
CA THR A 39 8.95 3.22 -7.66
C THR A 39 9.50 3.59 -6.29
N MET A 40 10.24 2.67 -5.66
CA MET A 40 10.89 2.92 -4.37
C MET A 40 12.40 2.66 -4.44
N ARG A 41 13.20 3.59 -3.90
CA ARG A 41 14.63 3.42 -3.68
C ARG A 41 14.97 3.56 -2.21
N TRP A 42 15.83 2.70 -1.72
CA TRP A 42 16.32 2.75 -0.36
C TRP A 42 17.63 3.53 -0.31
N VAL A 43 17.68 4.52 0.59
CA VAL A 43 18.89 5.27 0.91
C VAL A 43 19.75 4.38 1.80
N PRO A 44 21.00 4.06 1.40
CA PRO A 44 21.90 3.31 2.26
C PRO A 44 22.22 4.10 3.53
N ASN A 45 22.13 3.44 4.69
CA ASN A 45 22.48 4.00 5.98
C ASN A 45 23.24 2.94 6.81
N PRO A 46 24.39 3.26 7.45
CA PRO A 46 25.16 2.31 8.23
C PRO A 46 24.42 1.64 9.39
N VAL A 47 23.29 2.20 9.85
CA VAL A 47 22.49 1.62 10.96
C VAL A 47 21.84 0.29 10.60
N ALA A 48 21.62 0.00 9.31
CA ALA A 48 21.00 -1.23 8.86
C ALA A 48 21.54 -1.71 7.50
N ASP A 49 21.88 -2.99 7.41
CA ASP A 49 22.09 -3.64 6.12
C ASP A 49 20.73 -4.03 5.51
N LEU A 50 20.36 -3.34 4.43
CA LEU A 50 19.16 -3.59 3.62
C LEU A 50 19.04 -5.01 3.05
N ARG A 51 20.13 -5.78 3.09
CA ARG A 51 20.21 -7.18 2.64
C ARG A 51 20.33 -8.19 3.79
N SER A 52 20.38 -7.74 5.03
CA SER A 52 20.24 -8.60 6.19
C SER A 52 18.79 -9.11 6.31
N PRO A 53 18.51 -10.17 7.09
CA PRO A 53 17.13 -10.59 7.33
C PRO A 53 16.25 -9.49 7.95
N ALA A 54 16.79 -8.72 8.91
CA ALA A 54 16.04 -7.62 9.53
C ALA A 54 15.76 -6.49 8.51
N GLY A 55 16.78 -6.08 7.75
CA GLY A 55 16.60 -5.09 6.69
C GLY A 55 15.63 -5.55 5.60
N THR A 56 15.68 -6.83 5.22
CA THR A 56 14.74 -7.43 4.25
C THR A 56 13.30 -7.38 4.77
N PHE A 57 13.08 -7.69 6.05
CA PHE A 57 11.75 -7.59 6.66
C PHE A 57 11.22 -6.16 6.61
N VAL A 58 12.01 -5.19 7.07
CA VAL A 58 11.61 -3.78 7.12
C VAL A 58 11.29 -3.27 5.71
N ARG A 59 12.15 -3.59 4.73
CA ARG A 59 11.89 -3.26 3.33
C ARG A 59 10.58 -3.83 2.83
N ALA A 60 10.37 -5.13 3.05
CA ALA A 60 9.15 -5.80 2.64
C ALA A 60 7.91 -5.16 3.27
N VAL A 61 7.92 -4.86 4.57
CA VAL A 61 6.80 -4.23 5.27
C VAL A 61 6.51 -2.83 4.72
N THR A 62 7.50 -1.95 4.63
CA THR A 62 7.32 -0.58 4.13
C THR A 62 6.74 -0.58 2.72
N GLU A 63 7.31 -1.38 1.82
CA GLU A 63 6.82 -1.46 0.45
C GLU A 63 5.43 -2.11 0.34
N SER A 64 5.14 -3.11 1.16
CA SER A 64 3.83 -3.76 1.20
C SER A 64 2.74 -2.86 1.74
N TYR A 65 3.04 -2.06 2.77
CA TYR A 65 2.11 -1.09 3.35
C TYR A 65 1.67 -0.09 2.28
N ARG A 66 2.63 0.45 1.51
CA ARG A 66 2.37 1.33 0.38
C ARG A 66 1.55 0.65 -0.72
N ALA A 67 1.91 -0.57 -1.11
CA ALA A 67 1.17 -1.30 -2.12
C ALA A 67 -0.27 -1.60 -1.68
N ALA A 68 -0.49 -1.90 -0.40
CA ALA A 68 -1.82 -2.14 0.17
C ALA A 68 -2.69 -0.87 0.20
N GLN A 69 -2.11 0.31 0.43
CA GLN A 69 -2.85 1.58 0.42
C GLN A 69 -3.53 1.86 -0.91
N SER A 70 -2.83 1.64 -2.02
CA SER A 70 -3.35 1.83 -3.37
C SER A 70 -3.99 0.58 -3.98
N ALA A 71 -4.01 -0.56 -3.30
CA ALA A 71 -4.63 -1.79 -3.81
C ALA A 71 -6.18 -1.72 -3.87
N PRO A 72 -6.82 -2.52 -4.75
CA PRO A 72 -8.28 -2.64 -4.78
C PRO A 72 -8.84 -3.24 -3.49
N GLY A 73 -10.08 -2.91 -3.16
CA GLY A 73 -10.76 -3.40 -1.96
C GLY A 73 -10.55 -2.50 -0.74
N ALA A 74 -10.71 -3.04 0.46
CA ALA A 74 -10.50 -2.34 1.72
C ALA A 74 -9.97 -3.30 2.78
N GLY A 75 -9.24 -2.79 3.77
CA GLY A 75 -8.75 -3.58 4.89
C GLY A 75 -7.89 -4.76 4.43
N MET A 76 -8.17 -5.96 4.95
CA MET A 76 -7.41 -7.16 4.63
C MET A 76 -7.48 -7.58 3.15
N ASP A 77 -8.54 -7.23 2.43
CA ASP A 77 -8.65 -7.58 1.01
C ASP A 77 -7.65 -6.77 0.17
N ALA A 78 -7.51 -5.49 0.49
CA ALA A 78 -6.50 -4.63 -0.14
C ALA A 78 -5.07 -5.00 0.28
N ILE A 79 -4.85 -5.41 1.53
CA ILE A 79 -3.57 -5.94 2.00
C ILE A 79 -3.14 -7.16 1.15
N ARG A 80 -4.05 -8.10 0.91
CA ARG A 80 -3.78 -9.28 0.05
C ARG A 80 -3.60 -8.91 -1.41
N ALA A 81 -4.40 -7.95 -1.91
CA ALA A 81 -4.31 -7.49 -3.29
C ALA A 81 -3.07 -6.63 -3.60
N GLY A 82 -2.35 -6.15 -2.58
CA GLY A 82 -1.13 -5.35 -2.73
C GLY A 82 0.04 -6.07 -3.41
N GLY A 83 -0.03 -7.40 -3.56
CA GLY A 83 0.93 -8.17 -4.35
C GLY A 83 2.25 -8.44 -3.63
N TYR A 84 2.23 -8.55 -2.30
CA TYR A 84 3.35 -9.01 -1.48
C TYR A 84 2.93 -10.30 -0.74
N PRO A 85 3.30 -11.49 -1.27
CA PRO A 85 2.93 -12.76 -0.67
C PRO A 85 3.41 -12.85 0.80
N GLY A 86 2.52 -13.27 1.70
CA GLY A 86 2.80 -13.39 3.13
C GLY A 86 2.64 -12.11 3.94
N PHE A 87 2.36 -10.95 3.32
CA PHE A 87 2.20 -9.70 4.08
C PHE A 87 0.97 -9.73 4.99
N ASP A 88 -0.10 -10.43 4.63
CA ASP A 88 -1.28 -10.57 5.50
C ASP A 88 -0.99 -11.34 6.79
N HIS A 89 -0.11 -12.35 6.73
CA HIS A 89 0.43 -13.02 7.92
C HIS A 89 1.40 -12.12 8.68
N ALA A 90 2.40 -11.54 7.99
CA ALA A 90 3.41 -10.68 8.61
C ALA A 90 2.79 -9.43 9.26
N PHE A 91 1.70 -8.90 8.71
CA PHE A 91 0.96 -7.78 9.28
C PHE A 91 0.39 -8.11 10.67
N ASN A 92 -0.06 -9.36 10.87
CA ASN A 92 -0.45 -9.94 12.16
C ASN A 92 -1.44 -9.09 12.99
N ASN A 93 -2.25 -8.26 12.32
CA ASN A 93 -3.12 -7.27 12.98
C ASN A 93 -2.36 -6.37 13.98
N ALA A 94 -1.08 -6.09 13.73
CA ALA A 94 -0.28 -5.15 14.52
C ALA A 94 -0.81 -3.71 14.44
N TRP A 95 -1.68 -3.45 13.45
CA TRP A 95 -2.49 -2.25 13.32
C TRP A 95 -3.88 -2.59 12.78
N ARG A 96 -4.78 -1.60 12.68
CA ARG A 96 -6.10 -1.77 12.07
C ARG A 96 -5.99 -1.90 10.54
N PRO A 97 -6.48 -3.00 9.92
CA PRO A 97 -6.42 -3.18 8.47
C PRO A 97 -7.02 -2.01 7.68
N GLU A 98 -8.11 -1.40 8.17
CA GLU A 98 -8.82 -0.30 7.53
C GLU A 98 -8.00 0.99 7.48
N GLY A 99 -6.96 1.09 8.32
CA GLY A 99 -5.98 2.18 8.27
C GLY A 99 -4.85 1.96 7.27
N VAL A 100 -4.82 0.79 6.61
CA VAL A 100 -3.77 0.39 5.66
C VAL A 100 -4.36 0.15 4.28
N GLY A 101 -5.25 -0.84 4.18
CA GLY A 101 -5.69 -1.40 2.92
C GLY A 101 -6.74 -0.53 2.23
N GLY A 102 -6.42 -0.08 1.02
CA GLY A 102 -7.36 0.62 0.15
C GLY A 102 -7.66 2.07 0.57
N THR A 103 -6.79 2.67 1.36
CA THR A 103 -6.95 4.02 1.93
C THR A 103 -6.56 5.13 0.95
N VAL A 104 -5.81 4.82 -0.10
CA VAL A 104 -5.36 5.79 -1.10
C VAL A 104 -5.99 5.45 -2.46
N ARG A 105 -6.65 6.46 -3.03
CA ARG A 105 -7.30 6.38 -4.34
C ARG A 105 -6.81 7.54 -5.19
N TYR A 106 -5.86 7.25 -6.08
CA TYR A 106 -5.35 8.28 -6.98
C TYR A 106 -6.38 8.52 -8.09
N PRO A 107 -6.88 9.76 -8.26
CA PRO A 107 -7.80 10.09 -9.35
C PRO A 107 -7.12 10.02 -10.72
N TYR A 108 -5.79 10.14 -10.75
CA TYR A 108 -4.96 10.12 -11.94
C TYR A 108 -3.66 9.36 -11.68
N GLU A 109 -2.88 9.09 -12.73
CA GLU A 109 -1.58 8.41 -12.62
C GLU A 109 -0.65 9.17 -11.67
N ASN A 110 -0.06 8.46 -10.72
CA ASN A 110 1.02 8.96 -9.86
C ASN A 110 2.34 8.35 -10.33
N VAL A 111 3.36 9.18 -10.54
CA VAL A 111 4.65 8.80 -11.13
C VAL A 111 5.82 9.32 -10.31
N GLY A 112 7.04 8.86 -10.63
CA GLY A 112 8.27 9.27 -9.97
C GLY A 112 8.81 8.25 -9.00
N THR A 113 9.77 8.68 -8.18
CA THR A 113 10.52 7.79 -7.27
C THR A 113 10.31 8.23 -5.82
N ARG A 114 9.84 7.30 -5.00
CA ARG A 114 9.81 7.44 -3.54
C ARG A 114 11.12 6.95 -2.96
N TYR A 115 11.54 7.54 -1.86
CA TYR A 115 12.74 7.11 -1.16
C TYR A 115 12.39 6.67 0.25
N ALA A 116 13.03 5.61 0.73
CA ALA A 116 12.92 5.15 2.10
C ALA A 116 14.31 4.98 2.72
N GLU A 117 14.42 5.13 4.03
CA GLU A 117 15.69 5.01 4.76
C GLU A 117 15.41 4.40 6.13
N ILE A 118 16.13 3.34 6.49
CA ILE A 118 16.15 2.86 7.88
C ILE A 118 17.15 3.76 8.61
N VAL A 119 16.67 4.56 9.54
CA VAL A 119 17.48 5.54 10.29
C VAL A 119 17.82 5.04 11.69
N GLU A 120 17.01 4.11 12.22
CA GLU A 120 17.27 3.44 13.48
C GLU A 120 16.92 1.94 13.37
N LEU A 121 17.72 1.10 14.03
CA LEU A 121 17.45 -0.33 14.16
C LEU A 121 17.99 -0.84 15.49
N HIS A 122 17.08 -1.21 16.37
CA HIS A 122 17.38 -1.77 17.69
C HIS A 122 17.01 -3.25 17.73
N ARG A 123 17.76 -4.04 18.50
CA ARG A 123 17.49 -5.46 18.73
C ARG A 123 17.44 -5.78 20.21
N GLU A 124 16.36 -6.42 20.64
CA GLU A 124 16.17 -6.92 21.99
C GLU A 124 15.81 -8.41 21.92
N GLY A 125 16.77 -9.28 22.22
CA GLY A 125 16.60 -10.72 21.99
C GLY A 125 16.34 -11.02 20.51
N ASP A 126 15.18 -11.58 20.19
CA ASP A 126 14.76 -11.84 18.80
C ASP A 126 13.76 -10.81 18.25
N GLN A 127 13.40 -9.80 19.04
CA GLN A 127 12.64 -8.65 18.58
C GLN A 127 13.54 -7.54 18.03
N PHE A 128 13.00 -6.84 17.05
CA PHE A 128 13.63 -5.71 16.38
C PHE A 128 12.65 -4.54 16.36
N THR A 129 13.17 -3.34 16.55
CA THR A 129 12.43 -2.09 16.36
C THR A 129 13.19 -1.24 15.34
N ALA A 130 12.53 -0.88 14.24
CA ALA A 130 13.12 -0.16 13.13
C ALA A 130 12.41 1.17 12.91
N GLY A 131 13.17 2.26 12.85
CA GLY A 131 12.70 3.60 12.51
C GLY A 131 12.95 3.84 11.03
N VAL A 132 11.89 4.15 10.30
CA VAL A 132 11.92 4.32 8.84
C VAL A 132 11.46 5.72 8.48
N CYS A 133 12.27 6.40 7.66
CA CYS A 133 11.88 7.64 7.02
C CYS A 133 11.44 7.37 5.58
N GLU A 134 10.37 8.02 5.14
CA GLU A 134 9.88 7.95 3.77
C GLU A 134 9.73 9.35 3.15
N TYR A 135 10.26 9.51 1.94
CA TYR A 135 10.36 10.78 1.23
C TYR A 135 9.63 10.73 -0.11
N GLY A 136 8.65 11.63 -0.29
CA GLY A 136 7.80 11.70 -1.49
C GLY A 136 8.07 12.88 -2.43
N SER A 137 9.07 13.72 -2.14
CA SER A 137 9.31 14.98 -2.88
C SER A 137 9.69 14.80 -4.35
N LEU A 138 10.00 13.57 -4.80
CA LEU A 138 10.26 13.20 -6.19
C LEU A 138 9.13 12.35 -6.81
N THR A 139 7.90 12.52 -6.31
CA THR A 139 6.67 11.97 -6.91
C THR A 139 5.75 13.07 -7.38
N ALA A 140 4.90 12.77 -8.36
CA ALA A 140 3.91 13.72 -8.87
C ALA A 140 2.66 13.02 -9.40
N GLY A 141 1.50 13.64 -9.16
CA GLY A 141 0.23 13.25 -9.78
C GLY A 141 0.06 13.92 -11.13
N LYS A 142 -0.35 13.17 -12.14
CA LYS A 142 -0.67 13.68 -13.48
C LYS A 142 -2.03 14.40 -13.45
N LEU A 143 -2.10 15.62 -13.98
CA LEU A 143 -3.31 16.41 -14.09
C LEU A 143 -4.04 16.14 -15.42
N PRO A 144 -5.34 16.49 -15.55
CA PRO A 144 -6.10 16.31 -16.79
C PRO A 144 -5.52 17.00 -18.02
N ASP A 145 -4.79 18.10 -17.82
CA ASP A 145 -4.11 18.84 -18.90
C ASP A 145 -2.76 18.22 -19.32
N GLY A 146 -2.39 17.09 -18.71
CA GLY A 146 -1.15 16.36 -18.98
C GLY A 146 0.06 16.88 -18.21
N THR A 147 -0.09 17.93 -17.40
CA THR A 147 0.98 18.41 -16.50
C THR A 147 1.05 17.56 -15.22
N TYR A 148 2.06 17.80 -14.39
CA TYR A 148 2.34 17.03 -13.18
C TYR A 148 2.41 17.94 -11.97
N GLU A 149 1.59 17.65 -10.97
CA GLU A 149 1.56 18.34 -9.68
C GLU A 149 2.38 17.57 -8.64
N SER A 150 3.24 18.29 -7.90
CA SER A 150 3.98 17.75 -6.78
C SER A 150 4.06 18.74 -5.63
N SER A 151 4.06 18.21 -4.41
CA SER A 151 4.40 18.97 -3.21
C SER A 151 5.86 19.44 -3.21
N GLY A 152 6.72 18.86 -4.05
CA GLY A 152 8.11 19.26 -4.24
C GLY A 152 8.85 19.45 -2.93
N SER A 153 9.49 20.61 -2.78
CA SER A 153 10.30 20.95 -1.60
C SER A 153 9.47 21.36 -0.35
N GLN A 154 8.13 21.25 -0.38
CA GLN A 154 7.28 21.30 0.81
C GLN A 154 7.09 19.94 1.49
N SER A 155 7.22 18.84 0.73
CA SER A 155 7.03 17.48 1.28
C SER A 155 8.32 17.00 1.93
N LEU A 156 8.51 17.37 3.20
CA LEU A 156 9.49 16.68 4.05
C LEU A 156 9.07 15.21 4.22
N GLY A 157 10.03 14.37 4.60
CA GLY A 157 9.74 12.97 4.92
C GLY A 157 8.83 12.82 6.13
N HIS A 158 8.15 11.67 6.19
CA HIS A 158 7.44 11.20 7.38
C HIS A 158 8.18 10.01 7.97
N ALA A 159 7.85 9.71 9.22
CA ALA A 159 8.52 8.71 10.01
C ALA A 159 7.54 7.64 10.46
N GLU A 160 8.01 6.40 10.49
CA GLU A 160 7.26 5.24 10.96
C GLU A 160 8.16 4.35 11.84
N TRP A 161 7.59 3.76 12.88
CA TRP A 161 8.23 2.70 13.66
C TRP A 161 7.58 1.35 13.36
N PHE A 162 8.43 0.33 13.17
CA PHE A 162 8.01 -1.06 13.07
C PHE A 162 8.69 -1.89 14.16
N THR A 163 7.92 -2.57 15.00
CA THR A 163 8.43 -3.61 15.89
C THR A 163 8.02 -4.98 15.37
N PHE A 164 8.97 -5.91 15.28
CA PHE A 164 8.75 -7.23 14.71
C PHE A 164 9.65 -8.29 15.32
N GLY A 165 9.25 -9.56 15.18
CA GLY A 165 9.98 -10.70 15.71
C GLY A 165 9.41 -12.04 15.25
N PRO A 166 9.81 -13.15 15.88
CA PRO A 166 9.23 -14.47 15.65
C PRO A 166 7.71 -14.47 15.92
N ASP A 167 6.95 -15.26 15.16
CA ASP A 167 5.51 -15.41 15.38
C ASP A 167 5.24 -16.24 16.64
N PRO A 168 4.65 -15.70 17.71
CA PRO A 168 4.40 -16.47 18.94
C PRO A 168 3.44 -17.65 18.75
N LYS A 169 2.72 -17.73 17.62
CA LYS A 169 1.82 -18.84 17.27
C LYS A 169 2.55 -20.05 16.70
N LEU A 170 3.84 -19.92 16.35
CA LEU A 170 4.62 -20.99 15.75
C LEU A 170 5.67 -21.55 16.73
N PRO A 171 5.86 -22.89 16.80
CA PRO A 171 6.96 -23.50 17.53
C PRO A 171 8.33 -23.01 17.06
N ALA A 172 9.32 -23.03 17.94
CA ALA A 172 10.67 -22.52 17.66
C ALA A 172 11.32 -23.20 16.43
N GLU A 173 11.05 -24.49 16.22
CA GLU A 173 11.60 -25.28 15.12
C GLU A 173 11.02 -24.90 13.75
N GLN A 174 9.86 -24.23 13.74
CA GLN A 174 9.21 -23.73 12.52
C GLN A 174 9.58 -22.28 12.24
N GLN A 175 10.18 -21.57 13.19
CA GLN A 175 10.59 -20.19 13.00
C GLN A 175 11.76 -20.10 12.03
N HIS A 176 11.66 -19.20 11.06
CA HIS A 176 12.82 -18.82 10.26
C HIS A 176 12.77 -17.33 9.90
N PRO A 177 13.93 -16.66 9.88
CA PRO A 177 13.99 -15.28 9.46
C PRO A 177 13.74 -15.16 7.94
N PRO A 178 13.51 -13.93 7.45
CA PRO A 178 13.65 -13.62 6.03
C PRO A 178 14.97 -14.10 5.46
N LEU A 179 14.98 -14.45 4.18
CA LEU A 179 16.23 -14.70 3.47
C LEU A 179 17.08 -13.44 3.40
N SER A 180 18.40 -13.62 3.47
CA SER A 180 19.37 -12.55 3.25
C SER A 180 19.66 -12.36 1.76
N ASN A 181 20.33 -11.26 1.43
CA ASN A 181 20.81 -10.93 0.08
C ASN A 181 19.70 -10.78 -0.98
N GLN A 182 18.47 -10.52 -0.55
CA GLN A 182 17.32 -10.25 -1.42
C GLN A 182 17.53 -8.92 -2.18
N ARG A 183 17.79 -9.05 -3.48
CA ARG A 183 17.90 -7.93 -4.43
C ARG A 183 17.58 -8.38 -5.85
N GLY A 184 17.09 -7.45 -6.66
CA GLY A 184 16.91 -7.66 -8.09
C GLY A 184 16.18 -6.48 -8.74
N PRO A 185 15.79 -6.60 -10.01
CA PRO A 185 15.14 -5.52 -10.73
C PRO A 185 13.62 -5.43 -10.48
N ALA A 186 13.00 -6.44 -9.88
CA ALA A 186 11.55 -6.51 -9.75
C ALA A 186 11.00 -5.50 -8.72
N LYS A 187 9.83 -4.92 -9.01
CA LYS A 187 9.12 -4.00 -8.09
C LYS A 187 8.56 -4.71 -6.86
N ARG A 188 8.11 -5.96 -7.01
CA ARG A 188 7.50 -6.77 -5.95
C ARG A 188 8.11 -8.17 -5.97
N PRO A 189 8.20 -8.85 -4.81
CA PRO A 189 8.57 -10.25 -4.77
C PRO A 189 7.42 -11.12 -5.30
N VAL A 190 7.74 -12.31 -5.79
CA VAL A 190 6.74 -13.30 -6.23
C VAL A 190 6.48 -14.39 -5.18
N ASP A 191 7.34 -14.47 -4.16
CA ASP A 191 7.24 -15.40 -3.03
C ASP A 191 7.22 -14.64 -1.70
N ASN A 192 7.03 -15.37 -0.60
CA ASN A 192 7.09 -14.82 0.75
C ASN A 192 8.52 -14.42 1.13
N VAL A 193 8.73 -13.12 1.37
CA VAL A 193 10.02 -12.55 1.80
C VAL A 193 10.07 -12.21 3.29
N PHE A 194 9.02 -12.51 4.05
CA PHE A 194 8.89 -12.21 5.48
C PHE A 194 9.41 -13.35 6.37
N GLY A 195 9.65 -14.52 5.80
CA GLY A 195 9.91 -15.74 6.58
C GLY A 195 8.68 -16.09 7.44
N THR A 196 8.90 -16.36 8.73
CA THR A 196 7.83 -16.50 9.73
C THR A 196 7.69 -15.28 10.63
N ARG A 197 8.39 -14.18 10.33
CA ARG A 197 8.36 -13.01 11.21
C ARG A 197 7.05 -12.25 11.06
N VAL A 198 6.63 -11.64 12.15
CA VAL A 198 5.41 -10.84 12.23
C VAL A 198 5.70 -9.49 12.88
N LEU A 199 4.95 -8.49 12.46
CA LEU A 199 4.81 -7.23 13.17
C LEU A 199 4.10 -7.49 14.51
N THR A 200 4.58 -6.84 15.54
CA THR A 200 3.98 -6.81 16.87
C THR A 200 3.48 -5.41 17.23
N HIS A 201 4.08 -4.38 16.63
CA HIS A 201 3.65 -2.99 16.79
C HIS A 201 4.00 -2.18 15.54
N ILE A 202 3.18 -1.16 15.26
CA ILE A 202 3.41 -0.17 14.23
C ILE A 202 3.05 1.20 14.82
N ASP A 203 3.90 2.21 14.61
CA ASP A 203 3.53 3.61 14.74
C ASP A 203 3.76 4.31 13.39
N ILE A 204 2.66 4.59 12.68
CA ILE A 204 2.69 5.17 11.33
C ILE A 204 2.83 6.70 11.31
N ALA A 205 2.90 7.33 12.48
CA ALA A 205 2.94 8.78 12.62
C ALA A 205 3.98 9.20 13.67
N ALA A 206 5.14 8.53 13.64
CA ALA A 206 6.22 8.79 14.57
C ALA A 206 6.66 10.26 14.48
N THR A 207 6.88 10.90 15.63
CA THR A 207 7.27 12.32 15.71
C THR A 207 8.66 12.53 16.28
N ASP A 208 9.27 11.46 16.76
CA ASP A 208 10.54 11.40 17.49
C ASP A 208 11.74 11.01 16.62
N LEU A 209 11.56 10.94 15.29
CA LEU A 209 12.61 10.74 14.29
C LEU A 209 12.87 12.04 13.49
N PRO A 210 13.59 13.03 14.07
CA PRO A 210 13.80 14.34 13.46
C PRO A 210 14.58 14.29 12.13
N GLU A 211 15.42 13.28 11.91
CA GLU A 211 16.18 13.05 10.69
C GLU A 211 15.30 12.78 9.46
N CYS A 212 14.05 12.39 9.65
CA CYS A 212 13.08 12.25 8.57
C CYS A 212 12.64 13.61 7.98
N LYS A 213 12.91 14.72 8.67
CA LYS A 213 12.53 16.09 8.23
C LYS A 213 13.48 16.64 7.15
N LYS A 214 13.69 15.87 6.09
CA LYS A 214 14.47 16.23 4.90
C LYS A 214 13.76 15.82 3.61
N LEU A 215 14.27 16.31 2.49
CA LEU A 215 13.78 15.96 1.15
C LEU A 215 14.38 14.64 0.67
N ALA A 216 13.72 14.01 -0.30
CA ALA A 216 14.29 12.86 -1.01
C ALA A 216 15.64 13.23 -1.64
N PRO A 217 16.65 12.34 -1.63
CA PRO A 217 17.93 12.59 -2.28
C PRO A 217 17.79 13.02 -3.74
N GLY A 218 18.46 14.10 -4.11
CA GLY A 218 18.41 14.66 -5.46
C GLY A 218 17.21 15.56 -5.75
N THR A 219 16.36 15.86 -4.75
CA THR A 219 15.35 16.92 -4.89
C THR A 219 16.03 18.27 -5.02
N PRO A 220 15.77 19.05 -6.09
CA PRO A 220 16.35 20.38 -6.22
C PRO A 220 15.79 21.37 -5.19
N ASP A 221 16.68 22.10 -4.51
CA ASP A 221 16.32 23.05 -3.45
C ASP A 221 15.52 24.26 -3.96
N ASN A 222 15.58 24.52 -5.26
CA ASN A 222 14.92 25.65 -5.92
C ASN A 222 13.56 25.31 -6.54
N TRP A 223 13.03 24.11 -6.31
CA TRP A 223 11.70 23.76 -6.82
C TRP A 223 10.60 24.61 -6.13
N PRO A 224 9.60 25.12 -6.90
CA PRO A 224 8.47 25.84 -6.32
C PRO A 224 7.66 24.97 -5.35
N LYS A 225 6.88 25.63 -4.49
CA LYS A 225 6.27 25.06 -3.29
C LYS A 225 4.75 25.38 -3.24
N PRO A 226 3.83 24.46 -3.62
CA PRO A 226 4.00 23.29 -4.50
C PRO A 226 4.31 23.72 -5.94
N TYR A 227 4.49 22.78 -6.86
CA TYR A 227 4.71 23.09 -8.28
C TYR A 227 3.85 22.25 -9.23
N VAL A 228 3.57 22.84 -10.39
CA VAL A 228 3.01 22.18 -11.56
C VAL A 228 4.01 22.31 -12.70
N ARG A 229 4.31 21.21 -13.39
CA ARG A 229 5.31 21.17 -14.47
C ARG A 229 4.85 20.33 -15.65
N PRO A 230 5.34 20.61 -16.86
CA PRO A 230 5.01 19.81 -18.05
C PRO A 230 5.65 18.41 -18.00
N ASP A 231 6.87 18.30 -17.45
CA ASP A 231 7.60 17.03 -17.36
C ASP A 231 7.43 16.36 -15.98
N PRO A 232 7.29 15.02 -15.93
CA PRO A 232 7.24 14.30 -14.66
C PRO A 232 8.60 14.28 -13.96
N PRO A 233 8.65 14.07 -12.63
CA PRO A 233 9.88 13.74 -11.95
C PRO A 233 10.44 12.40 -12.47
N PRO A 234 11.76 12.17 -12.43
CA PRO A 234 12.36 10.92 -12.86
C PRO A 234 11.78 9.70 -12.12
N THR A 235 11.38 8.68 -12.90
CA THR A 235 11.01 7.36 -12.38
C THR A 235 12.20 6.44 -12.52
N LEU A 236 12.92 6.23 -11.43
CA LEU A 236 14.13 5.40 -11.36
C LEU A 236 13.73 3.94 -11.06
N PRO A 237 14.54 2.94 -11.43
CA PRO A 237 14.27 1.55 -11.05
C PRO A 237 14.30 1.38 -9.52
N ASN A 238 13.56 0.38 -9.03
CA ASN A 238 13.61 0.02 -7.61
C ASN A 238 15.03 -0.41 -7.22
N ASP A 239 15.52 0.07 -6.08
CA ASP A 239 16.90 -0.18 -5.67
C ASP A 239 17.05 -0.18 -4.14
N PRO A 240 17.45 -1.30 -3.52
CA PRO A 240 17.37 -2.63 -4.13
C PRO A 240 15.90 -2.97 -4.44
N GLY A 241 15.64 -3.61 -5.58
CA GLY A 241 14.36 -4.26 -5.84
C GLY A 241 14.34 -5.70 -5.31
N TRP A 242 13.48 -6.54 -5.89
CA TRP A 242 13.31 -7.95 -5.53
C TRP A 242 13.84 -8.89 -6.63
N PRO A 243 14.24 -10.13 -6.28
CA PRO A 243 14.58 -11.14 -7.28
C PRO A 243 13.43 -11.39 -8.27
N GLU A 244 13.78 -11.71 -9.51
CA GLU A 244 12.83 -12.20 -10.50
C GLU A 244 12.58 -13.71 -10.32
N GLY A 245 11.30 -14.11 -10.39
CA GLY A 245 10.89 -15.51 -10.29
C GLY A 245 10.99 -16.08 -8.87
N SER A 246 10.54 -17.34 -8.70
CA SER A 246 10.50 -17.95 -7.38
C SER A 246 11.91 -18.32 -6.90
N LYS A 247 12.44 -17.56 -5.94
CA LYS A 247 13.77 -17.71 -5.35
C LYS A 247 13.81 -17.32 -3.87
N ALA A 248 12.66 -17.21 -3.20
CA ALA A 248 12.61 -17.08 -1.75
C ALA A 248 12.63 -18.42 -1.03
#